data_AF-A0A7S2J0W4-F1
#
_entry.id   AF-A0A7S2J0W4-F1
#
_cell.length_a   1.000
_cell.length_b   1.000
_cell.length_c   1.000
_cell.angle_alpha   90.00
_cell.angle_beta   90.00
_cell.angle_gamma   90.00
#
_symmetry.space_group_name_H-M   'P 1'
#
loop_
_entity.id
_entity.type
_entity.pdbx_description
1 polymer ?
#
loop_
_entity_poly.entity_id
_entity_poly.type
_entity_poly.pdbx_seq_one_letter_code
_entity_poly.pdbx_strand_id
1 'polypeptide(L)'
;GPRAVRSKPRRPTRRRRLPPRPRGLVRKPSIMPTPWAENRKQRSVIPQPELRGITFGQLTSLRNLLMRLCKSGLLFDERLYQESSGRDYRRVTWSQINMHHICHSVIKRAILPQPEYSCSWVELVATGPQKPMYFVSHNWAEPFKDFCTALDFHALDNGARRTDTYWICVFA
;
A
#
# COMPACT_ATOMS: atom_id res chain seq x y z
N GLY A 1 52.25 35.00 -38.00
CA GLY A 1 52.14 33.63 -37.46
C GLY A 1 51.49 33.69 -36.08
N PRO A 2 50.45 32.90 -35.79
CA PRO A 2 49.67 33.02 -34.55
C PRO A 2 50.34 32.30 -33.38
N ARG A 3 50.24 32.90 -32.18
CA ARG A 3 50.76 32.37 -30.90
C ARG A 3 49.85 31.28 -30.34
N ALA A 4 50.44 30.15 -29.95
CA ALA A 4 49.76 29.04 -29.29
C ALA A 4 49.39 29.37 -27.83
N VAL A 5 48.12 29.15 -27.47
CA VAL A 5 47.60 29.27 -26.09
C VAL A 5 47.75 27.92 -25.40
N ARG A 6 48.55 27.85 -24.33
CA ARG A 6 48.68 26.66 -23.47
C ARG A 6 47.49 26.57 -22.50
N SER A 7 46.76 25.45 -22.55
CA SER A 7 45.70 25.10 -21.60
C SER A 7 46.29 24.52 -20.30
N LYS A 8 45.77 24.98 -19.14
CA LYS A 8 46.13 24.44 -17.81
C LYS A 8 45.28 23.20 -17.48
N PRO A 9 45.83 22.18 -16.77
CA PRO A 9 45.07 20.99 -16.40
C PRO A 9 44.13 21.27 -15.21
N ARG A 10 42.88 20.77 -15.30
CA ARG A 10 41.87 20.84 -14.23
C ARG A 10 42.21 19.83 -13.12
N ARG A 11 42.22 20.28 -11.86
CA ARG A 11 42.38 19.42 -10.67
C ARG A 11 41.17 18.49 -10.50
N PRO A 12 41.36 17.23 -10.08
CA PRO A 12 40.25 16.31 -9.81
C PRO A 12 39.52 16.72 -8.52
N THR A 13 38.20 16.84 -8.61
CA THR A 13 37.30 17.13 -7.49
C THR A 13 37.30 15.98 -6.50
N ARG A 14 37.71 16.26 -5.25
CA ARG A 14 37.61 15.35 -4.10
C ARG A 14 36.14 14.92 -3.94
N ARG A 15 35.83 13.64 -4.19
CA ARG A 15 34.54 13.05 -3.84
C ARG A 15 34.35 13.17 -2.32
N ARG A 16 33.45 14.07 -1.88
CA ARG A 16 32.98 14.13 -0.49
C ARG A 16 32.40 12.77 -0.12
N ARG A 17 33.04 12.05 0.80
CA ARG A 17 32.45 10.86 1.42
C ARG A 17 31.24 11.31 2.22
N LEU A 18 30.06 10.79 1.88
CA LEU A 18 28.84 11.02 2.64
C LEU A 18 28.99 10.41 4.04
N PRO A 19 28.44 11.05 5.09
CA PRO A 19 28.49 10.51 6.44
C PRO A 19 27.74 9.17 6.53
N PRO A 20 28.13 8.29 7.47
CA PRO A 20 27.44 7.02 7.69
C PRO A 20 25.99 7.27 8.11
N ARG A 21 25.07 6.44 7.61
CA ARG A 21 23.62 6.63 7.78
C ARG A 21 23.16 6.32 9.21
N PRO A 22 22.24 7.12 9.78
CA PRO A 22 21.54 6.77 11.01
C PRO A 22 20.80 5.44 10.88
N ARG A 23 20.85 4.59 11.92
CA ARG A 23 20.10 3.33 11.99
C ARG A 23 18.61 3.64 12.08
N GLY A 24 17.82 3.23 11.08
CA GLY A 24 16.35 3.35 11.09
C GLY A 24 15.74 3.87 9.78
N LEU A 25 16.51 4.60 8.98
CA LEU A 25 16.07 5.22 7.73
C LEU A 25 15.87 4.18 6.62
N VAL A 26 14.61 3.92 6.26
CA VAL A 26 14.21 3.07 5.12
C VAL A 26 13.87 3.98 3.94
N ARG A 27 14.41 3.67 2.75
CA ARG A 27 14.01 4.37 1.52
C ARG A 27 12.56 3.98 1.19
N LYS A 28 11.70 4.98 0.94
CA LYS A 28 10.36 4.78 0.36
C LYS A 28 10.50 3.93 -0.93
N PRO A 29 9.93 2.72 -0.99
CA PRO A 29 9.96 1.95 -2.23
C PRO A 29 9.12 2.66 -3.28
N SER A 30 9.64 2.74 -4.52
CA SER A 30 8.94 3.35 -5.66
C SER A 30 7.71 2.55 -6.09
N ILE A 31 7.76 1.23 -5.87
CA ILE A 31 6.68 0.28 -6.13
C ILE A 31 6.46 -0.51 -4.85
N MET A 32 5.23 -0.54 -4.35
CA MET A 32 4.89 -1.40 -3.22
C MET A 32 4.93 -2.86 -3.69
N PRO A 33 5.60 -3.77 -2.96
CA PRO A 33 5.65 -5.18 -3.31
C PRO A 33 4.32 -5.83 -2.96
N THR A 34 3.29 -5.55 -3.75
CA THR A 34 2.00 -6.24 -3.68
C THR A 34 1.99 -7.30 -4.79
N PRO A 35 1.63 -8.56 -4.50
CA PRO A 35 1.57 -9.62 -5.52
C PRO A 35 0.65 -9.26 -6.70
N TRP A 36 -0.32 -8.38 -6.46
CA TRP A 36 -1.33 -8.00 -7.44
C TRP A 36 -0.92 -6.80 -8.31
N ALA A 37 0.09 -6.01 -7.93
CA ALA A 37 0.53 -4.86 -8.72
C ALA A 37 1.16 -5.25 -10.07
N GLU A 38 1.70 -6.47 -10.18
CA GLU A 38 2.33 -6.97 -11.41
C GLU A 38 1.30 -7.43 -12.47
N ASN A 39 0.05 -7.73 -12.05
CA ASN A 39 -1.00 -8.28 -12.91
C ASN A 39 -2.12 -7.28 -13.30
N ARG A 40 -1.85 -5.97 -13.25
CA ARG A 40 -2.86 -4.92 -13.55
C ARG A 40 -3.53 -5.03 -14.92
N LYS A 41 -2.84 -5.62 -15.90
CA LYS A 41 -3.40 -5.88 -17.25
C LYS A 41 -4.50 -6.95 -17.25
N GLN A 42 -4.55 -7.79 -16.22
CA GLN A 42 -5.51 -8.88 -16.05
C GLN A 42 -6.57 -8.55 -14.98
N ARG A 43 -6.73 -7.27 -14.62
CA ARG A 43 -7.78 -6.86 -13.68
C ARG A 43 -9.16 -7.24 -14.22
N SER A 44 -10.08 -7.51 -13.30
CA SER A 44 -11.49 -7.63 -13.64
C SER A 44 -12.09 -6.24 -13.81
N VAL A 45 -12.97 -6.08 -14.79
CA VAL A 45 -13.78 -4.86 -14.94
C VAL A 45 -15.13 -5.14 -14.29
N ILE A 46 -15.45 -4.41 -13.22
CA ILE A 46 -16.71 -4.56 -12.48
C ILE A 46 -17.40 -3.20 -12.48
N PRO A 47 -18.25 -2.90 -13.49
CA PRO A 47 -18.80 -1.55 -13.67
C PRO A 47 -19.65 -1.08 -12.48
N GLN A 48 -20.42 -1.99 -11.89
CA GLN A 48 -21.35 -1.74 -10.78
C GLN A 48 -20.60 -1.80 -9.44
N PRO A 49 -20.40 -0.67 -8.72
CA PRO A 49 -19.69 -0.65 -7.44
C PRO A 49 -20.33 -1.51 -6.35
N GLU A 50 -21.64 -1.71 -6.41
CA GLU A 50 -22.40 -2.60 -5.53
C GLU A 50 -22.01 -4.07 -5.71
N LEU A 51 -21.41 -4.45 -6.85
CA LEU A 51 -20.88 -5.80 -7.09
C LEU A 51 -19.39 -5.93 -6.75
N ARG A 52 -18.81 -4.94 -6.07
CA ARG A 52 -17.40 -4.96 -5.65
C ARG A 52 -17.26 -5.34 -4.17
N GLY A 53 -17.91 -6.43 -3.76
CA GLY A 53 -17.69 -7.01 -2.44
C GLY A 53 -16.36 -7.75 -2.39
N ILE A 54 -15.56 -7.62 -1.34
CA ILE A 54 -14.34 -8.41 -1.13
C ILE A 54 -14.70 -9.74 -0.47
N THR A 55 -14.17 -10.87 -0.96
CA THR A 55 -14.37 -12.15 -0.26
C THR A 55 -13.61 -12.16 1.06
N PHE A 56 -14.11 -12.90 2.05
CA PHE A 56 -13.40 -13.10 3.30
C PHE A 56 -11.98 -13.69 3.10
N GLY A 57 -11.81 -14.56 2.10
CA GLY A 57 -10.50 -15.08 1.68
C GLY A 57 -9.56 -14.02 1.10
N GLN A 58 -10.06 -13.11 0.25
CA GLN A 58 -9.28 -11.98 -0.26
C GLN A 58 -8.88 -11.01 0.86
N LEU A 59 -9.80 -10.72 1.78
CA LEU A 59 -9.52 -9.86 2.94
C LEU A 59 -8.46 -10.49 3.86
N THR A 60 -8.54 -11.80 4.11
CA THR A 60 -7.51 -12.57 4.84
C THR A 60 -6.15 -12.46 4.14
N SER A 61 -6.13 -12.50 2.81
CA SER A 61 -4.90 -12.39 2.03
C SER A 61 -4.28 -11.00 2.13
N LEU A 62 -5.10 -9.94 2.13
CA LEU A 62 -4.68 -8.57 2.43
C LEU A 62 -4.14 -8.44 3.86
N ARG A 63 -4.85 -8.97 4.87
CA ARG A 63 -4.39 -9.01 6.28
C ARG A 63 -2.99 -9.61 6.39
N ASN A 64 -2.77 -10.77 5.77
CA ASN A 64 -1.47 -11.45 5.78
C ASN A 64 -0.37 -10.64 5.09
N LEU A 65 -0.68 -9.96 3.98
CA LEU A 65 0.27 -9.04 3.35
C LEU A 65 0.63 -7.89 4.28
N LEU A 66 -0.36 -7.24 4.89
CA LEU A 66 -0.15 -6.09 5.78
C LEU A 66 0.69 -6.46 7.00
N MET A 67 0.46 -7.63 7.59
CA MET A 67 1.30 -8.18 8.67
C MET A 67 2.76 -8.31 8.22
N ARG A 68 3.01 -8.85 7.01
CA ARG A 68 4.37 -8.97 6.46
C ARG A 68 5.01 -7.60 6.21
N LEU A 69 4.26 -6.64 5.67
CA LEU A 69 4.75 -5.28 5.40
C LEU A 69 5.09 -4.51 6.68
N CYS A 70 4.27 -4.66 7.74
CA CYS A 70 4.56 -4.10 9.05
C CYS A 70 5.83 -4.74 9.65
N LYS A 71 5.94 -6.08 9.58
CA LYS A 71 7.09 -6.83 10.11
C LYS A 71 8.39 -6.46 9.39
N SER A 72 8.36 -6.25 8.07
CA SER A 72 9.53 -5.85 7.29
C SER A 72 9.87 -4.35 7.38
N GLY A 73 9.03 -3.55 8.05
CA GLY A 73 9.22 -2.10 8.16
C GLY A 73 9.04 -1.35 6.85
N LEU A 74 8.28 -1.92 5.91
CA LEU A 74 7.98 -1.31 4.61
C LEU A 74 6.74 -0.42 4.63
N LEU A 75 5.99 -0.39 5.74
CA LEU A 75 4.81 0.44 5.93
C LEU A 75 5.12 1.61 6.86
N PHE A 76 4.76 2.81 6.43
CA PHE A 76 5.07 4.06 7.12
C PHE A 76 3.91 5.04 7.04
N ASP A 77 3.81 5.93 8.03
CA ASP A 77 2.84 7.00 8.03
C ASP A 77 3.32 8.13 7.11
N GLU A 78 2.67 8.26 5.96
CA GLU A 78 2.98 9.30 4.98
C GLU A 78 2.49 10.69 5.38
N ARG A 79 1.58 10.79 6.37
CA ARG A 79 1.01 12.07 6.82
C ARG A 79 1.99 12.84 7.70
N LEU A 80 2.90 12.13 8.35
CA LEU A 80 3.90 12.71 9.25
C LEU A 80 5.19 13.11 8.53
N TYR A 81 5.14 13.23 7.20
CA TYR A 81 6.28 13.73 6.43
C TYR A 81 6.62 15.18 6.85
N GLN A 82 7.74 15.34 7.53
CA GLN A 82 8.33 16.65 7.80
C GLN A 82 9.56 16.84 6.90
N GLU A 83 9.46 17.83 6.02
CA GLU A 83 10.49 18.19 5.04
C GLU A 83 11.80 18.67 5.72
N SER A 84 11.68 19.27 6.90
CA SER A 84 12.79 19.85 7.67
C SER A 84 13.69 18.83 8.36
N SER A 85 13.21 17.61 8.66
CA SER A 85 14.01 16.57 9.35
C SER A 85 14.73 15.60 8.40
N GLY A 86 14.42 15.63 7.11
CA GLY A 86 15.03 14.74 6.13
C GLY A 86 14.67 13.27 6.35
N ARG A 87 13.49 12.87 5.86
CA ARG A 87 13.04 11.45 5.69
C ARG A 87 12.73 10.67 6.97
N ASP A 88 12.28 11.31 8.04
CA ASP A 88 11.77 10.58 9.21
C ASP A 88 10.33 10.10 8.98
N TYR A 89 10.20 9.03 8.20
CA TYR A 89 8.95 8.28 8.12
C TYR A 89 8.78 7.45 9.40
N ARG A 90 7.70 7.70 10.17
CA ARG A 90 7.37 6.83 11.31
C ARG A 90 6.88 5.49 10.78
N ARG A 91 7.58 4.42 11.12
CA ARG A 91 7.16 3.05 10.81
C ARG A 91 5.82 2.76 11.50
N VAL A 92 4.91 2.14 10.76
CA VAL A 92 3.62 1.73 11.30
C VAL A 92 3.72 0.26 11.70
N THR A 93 3.36 -0.02 12.94
CA THR A 93 3.34 -1.37 13.49
C THR A 93 1.98 -2.05 13.24
N TRP A 94 1.92 -3.38 13.33
CA TRP A 94 0.68 -4.13 13.17
C TRP A 94 -0.42 -3.72 14.18
N SER A 95 -0.03 -3.31 15.38
CA SER A 95 -0.98 -2.84 16.40
C SER A 95 -1.51 -1.42 16.16
N GLN A 96 -0.87 -0.66 15.28
CA GLN A 96 -1.18 0.75 15.02
C GLN A 96 -1.73 1.01 13.60
N ILE A 97 -1.52 0.06 12.67
CA ILE A 97 -2.02 0.20 11.31
C ILE A 97 -3.55 0.29 11.32
N ASN A 98 -4.09 1.19 10.51
CA ASN A 98 -5.52 1.44 10.35
C ASN A 98 -5.83 1.68 8.87
N MET A 99 -7.11 1.85 8.53
CA MET A 99 -7.54 1.94 7.13
C MET A 99 -6.96 3.16 6.40
N HIS A 100 -6.75 4.23 7.15
CA HIS A 100 -6.06 5.43 6.74
C HIS A 100 -4.65 5.18 6.20
N HIS A 101 -3.83 4.39 6.91
CA HIS A 101 -2.51 3.97 6.45
C HIS A 101 -2.60 3.02 5.25
N ILE A 102 -3.49 2.02 5.32
CA ILE A 102 -3.66 0.99 4.28
C ILE A 102 -4.07 1.61 2.95
N CYS A 103 -5.04 2.52 2.98
CA CYS A 103 -5.53 3.22 1.79
C CYS A 103 -4.39 3.97 1.08
N HIS A 104 -3.60 4.77 1.82
CA HIS A 104 -2.56 5.60 1.21
C HIS A 104 -1.32 4.81 0.81
N SER A 105 -0.83 3.95 1.70
CA SER A 105 0.46 3.29 1.51
C SER A 105 0.37 1.99 0.73
N VAL A 106 -0.81 1.38 0.59
CA VAL A 106 -0.99 0.10 -0.10
C VAL A 106 -2.01 0.21 -1.23
N ILE A 107 -3.27 0.51 -0.92
CA ILE A 107 -4.37 0.46 -1.90
C ILE A 107 -4.14 1.45 -3.04
N LYS A 108 -4.00 2.76 -2.73
CA LYS A 108 -3.77 3.81 -3.73
C LYS A 108 -2.51 3.57 -4.56
N ARG A 109 -1.44 3.05 -3.96
CA ARG A 109 -0.22 2.72 -4.71
C ARG A 109 -0.38 1.52 -5.62
N ALA A 110 -1.28 0.60 -5.27
CA ALA A 110 -1.60 -0.54 -6.11
C ALA A 110 -2.53 -0.15 -7.27
N ILE A 111 -3.49 0.75 -7.05
CA ILE A 111 -4.57 1.04 -8.00
C ILE A 111 -4.47 2.38 -8.74
N LEU A 112 -3.72 3.39 -8.25
CA LEU A 112 -3.58 4.72 -8.88
C LEU A 112 -2.23 5.07 -9.53
N PRO A 113 -1.30 4.15 -9.87
CA PRO A 113 0.00 4.57 -10.38
C PRO A 113 -0.03 5.17 -11.78
N GLN A 114 -1.07 4.87 -12.56
CA GLN A 114 -1.30 5.40 -13.91
C GLN A 114 -2.81 5.58 -14.11
N PRO A 115 -3.30 6.75 -14.56
CA PRO A 115 -4.73 7.03 -14.72
C PRO A 115 -5.50 5.97 -15.53
N GLU A 116 -4.88 5.47 -16.60
CA GLU A 116 -5.43 4.47 -17.52
C GLU A 116 -5.63 3.07 -16.89
N TYR A 117 -4.99 2.81 -15.74
CA TYR A 117 -5.13 1.56 -14.99
C TYR A 117 -5.80 1.75 -13.63
N SER A 118 -6.46 2.90 -13.42
CA SER A 118 -7.25 3.14 -12.21
C SER A 118 -8.41 2.14 -12.12
N CYS A 119 -8.55 1.55 -10.94
CA CYS A 119 -9.55 0.55 -10.61
C CYS A 119 -9.82 0.55 -9.10
N SER A 120 -10.88 -0.13 -8.67
CA SER A 120 -11.08 -0.46 -7.26
C SER A 120 -10.08 -1.54 -6.81
N TRP A 121 -9.91 -1.72 -5.49
CA TRP A 121 -9.11 -2.83 -4.98
C TRP A 121 -9.71 -4.18 -5.36
N VAL A 122 -11.04 -4.32 -5.31
CA VAL A 122 -11.72 -5.56 -5.68
C VAL A 122 -11.51 -5.90 -7.14
N GLU A 123 -11.59 -4.95 -8.07
CA GLU A 123 -11.25 -5.19 -9.48
C GLU A 123 -9.83 -5.71 -9.69
N LEU A 124 -8.89 -5.35 -8.81
CA LEU A 124 -7.51 -5.84 -8.85
C LEU A 124 -7.36 -7.28 -8.34
N VAL A 125 -8.17 -7.71 -7.36
CA VAL A 125 -8.02 -9.01 -6.68
C VAL A 125 -9.10 -10.04 -7.01
N ALA A 126 -10.18 -9.62 -7.67
CA ALA A 126 -11.30 -10.45 -8.10
C ALA A 126 -11.10 -10.98 -9.52
N THR A 127 -11.78 -12.08 -9.82
CA THR A 127 -11.90 -12.65 -11.18
C THR A 127 -13.19 -12.23 -11.90
N GLY A 128 -14.05 -11.46 -11.23
CA GLY A 128 -15.32 -10.96 -11.77
C GLY A 128 -16.18 -10.29 -10.71
N PRO A 129 -17.44 -9.93 -11.03
CA PRO A 129 -18.37 -9.34 -10.08
C PRO A 129 -18.60 -10.24 -8.85
N GLN A 130 -18.57 -9.62 -7.67
CA GLN A 130 -18.70 -10.26 -6.37
C GLN A 130 -19.83 -9.60 -5.59
N LYS A 131 -21.07 -10.08 -5.78
CA LYS A 131 -22.26 -9.57 -5.07
C LYS A 131 -22.05 -9.70 -3.56
N PRO A 132 -22.10 -8.60 -2.78
CA PRO A 132 -21.96 -8.62 -1.32
C PRO A 132 -23.09 -9.38 -0.65
N MET A 133 -22.75 -10.15 0.37
CA MET A 133 -23.72 -10.72 1.32
C MET A 133 -23.91 -9.81 2.53
N TYR A 134 -22.85 -9.09 2.92
CA TYR A 134 -22.84 -8.23 4.09
C TYR A 134 -22.32 -6.84 3.72
N PHE A 135 -22.87 -5.81 4.34
CA PHE A 135 -22.38 -4.44 4.24
C PHE A 135 -21.67 -4.05 5.54
N VAL A 136 -20.50 -3.42 5.45
CA VAL A 136 -19.70 -3.05 6.62
C VAL A 136 -19.35 -1.57 6.56
N SER A 137 -19.90 -0.82 7.52
CA SER A 137 -19.48 0.54 7.83
C SER A 137 -18.57 0.51 9.06
N HIS A 138 -17.44 1.20 9.01
CA HIS A 138 -16.44 1.12 10.07
C HIS A 138 -15.61 2.40 10.19
N ASN A 139 -14.97 2.59 11.35
CA ASN A 139 -14.14 3.76 11.62
C ASN A 139 -12.74 3.58 11.04
N TRP A 140 -12.32 4.45 10.11
CA TRP A 140 -11.01 4.35 9.47
C TRP A 140 -9.81 4.55 10.41
N ALA A 141 -10.03 5.14 11.59
CA ALA A 141 -9.00 5.34 12.60
C ALA A 141 -8.76 4.11 13.49
N GLU A 142 -9.69 3.15 13.52
CA GLU A 142 -9.57 1.96 14.36
C GLU A 142 -8.38 1.09 13.93
N PRO A 143 -7.69 0.42 14.87
CA PRO A 143 -6.66 -0.53 14.50
C PRO A 143 -7.22 -1.63 13.59
N PHE A 144 -6.58 -1.84 12.44
CA PHE A 144 -7.04 -2.80 11.44
C PHE A 144 -7.10 -4.23 11.98
N LYS A 145 -6.25 -4.57 12.96
CA LYS A 145 -6.32 -5.85 13.66
C LYS A 145 -7.65 -6.06 14.39
N ASP A 146 -8.22 -5.01 14.97
CA ASP A 146 -9.45 -5.06 15.75
C ASP A 146 -10.65 -5.12 14.79
N PHE A 147 -10.59 -4.35 13.69
CA PHE A 147 -11.51 -4.49 12.55
C PHE A 147 -11.56 -5.93 12.01
N CYS A 148 -10.40 -6.55 11.74
CA CYS A 148 -10.36 -7.95 11.29
C CYS A 148 -10.93 -8.91 12.33
N THR A 149 -10.67 -8.67 13.62
CA THR A 149 -11.19 -9.51 14.71
C THR A 149 -12.72 -9.43 14.78
N ALA A 150 -13.30 -8.23 14.62
CA ALA A 150 -14.74 -8.06 14.55
C ALA A 150 -15.37 -8.81 13.36
N LEU A 151 -14.71 -8.78 12.19
CA LEU A 151 -15.16 -9.56 11.04
C LEU A 151 -14.98 -11.08 11.22
N ASP A 152 -13.93 -11.52 11.92
CA ASP A 152 -13.74 -12.93 12.26
C ASP A 152 -14.89 -13.43 13.15
N PHE A 153 -15.29 -12.67 14.17
CA PHE A 153 -16.45 -12.99 15.02
C PHE A 153 -17.76 -12.97 14.24
N HIS A 154 -18.01 -11.92 13.45
CA HIS A 154 -19.19 -11.86 12.59
C HIS A 154 -19.28 -13.07 11.65
N ALA A 155 -18.16 -13.45 11.03
CA ALA A 155 -18.10 -14.60 10.13
C ALA A 155 -18.40 -15.91 10.87
N LEU A 156 -17.87 -16.07 12.08
CA LEU A 156 -18.14 -17.23 12.93
C LEU A 156 -19.64 -17.34 13.27
N ASP A 157 -20.22 -16.25 13.78
CA ASP A 157 -21.61 -16.22 14.26
C ASP A 157 -22.63 -16.43 13.13
N ASN A 158 -22.30 -15.99 11.91
CA ASN A 158 -23.17 -16.11 10.75
C ASN A 158 -22.84 -17.30 9.84
N GLY A 159 -21.85 -18.14 10.21
CA GLY A 159 -21.41 -19.27 9.38
C GLY A 159 -20.84 -18.84 8.01
N ALA A 160 -20.27 -17.62 7.92
CA ALA A 160 -19.75 -17.08 6.68
C ALA A 160 -18.50 -17.85 6.23
N ARG A 161 -18.49 -18.21 4.95
CA ARG A 161 -17.41 -18.96 4.30
C ARG A 161 -16.36 -18.01 3.73
N ARG A 162 -15.21 -18.58 3.38
CA ARG A 162 -14.11 -17.84 2.72
C ARG A 162 -14.53 -17.17 1.40
N THR A 163 -15.54 -17.70 0.73
CA THR A 163 -16.09 -17.21 -0.54
C THR A 163 -17.14 -16.13 -0.34
N ASP A 164 -17.69 -15.98 0.87
CA ASP A 164 -18.73 -15.00 1.14
C ASP A 164 -18.11 -13.59 1.20
N THR A 165 -18.92 -12.61 0.82
CA THR A 165 -18.45 -11.29 0.38
C THR A 165 -18.94 -10.17 1.29
N TYR A 166 -18.04 -9.24 1.58
CA TYR A 166 -18.30 -8.05 2.36
C TYR A 166 -18.14 -6.82 1.49
N TRP A 167 -19.12 -5.93 1.48
CA TRP A 167 -18.96 -4.61 0.89
C TRP A 167 -18.34 -3.67 1.92
N ILE A 168 -17.16 -3.14 1.60
CA ILE A 168 -16.42 -2.22 2.46
C ILE A 168 -15.92 -1.08 1.56
N CYS A 169 -16.32 0.15 1.88
CA CYS A 169 -16.16 1.33 1.00
C CYS A 169 -14.74 1.55 0.45
N VAL A 170 -13.69 1.25 1.23
CA VAL A 170 -12.30 1.44 0.83
C VAL A 170 -11.81 0.47 -0.25
N PHE A 171 -12.51 -0.66 -0.45
CA PHE A 171 -12.12 -1.69 -1.42
C PHE A 171 -12.94 -1.64 -2.71
N ALA A 172 -14.14 -1.05 -2.66
CA ALA A 172 -15.08 -0.92 -3.77
C ALA A 172 -14.75 0.25 -4.71
#